data_AF-A0A965MJB9-F1
#
_entry.id   AF-A0A965MJB9-F1
#
_cell.length_a   1.000
_cell.length_b   1.000
_cell.length_c   1.000
_cell.angle_alpha   90.00
_cell.angle_beta   90.00
_cell.angle_gamma   90.00
#
_symmetry.space_group_name_H-M   'P 1'
#
loop_
_entity.id
_entity.type
_entity.pdbx_description
1 polymer ?
#
loop_
_entity_poly.entity_id
_entity_poly.type
_entity_poly.pdbx_seq_one_letter_code
_entity_poly.pdbx_strand_id
1 'polypeptide(L)'
;MFKPNKPTTQEAAMKTTPRKPASKGGGPNSDKGKQISSQNAIVHGATSNNATGAAQRDLVQRYEEELTSHYKPTSPLERLQIQRIALCRAKLDALYALEQTKLQIAAEDLTANPKQAMDRVYSSADLTQSFALTLSGGRRLDLPMNLTPELLASFSAEIKGAGGVLRSEDDLYAIMPGLGKFVDDIAVRLKISDGQALLRIGDAIRAMLEKKDANQSRLTEVFNLGLEVIKARKRGNKVLVLQSGKDVNEDDIDTKQTNEALSAIVDLNQMVMNAQEISQNFSRMQDLMLRSVTLSGEESDRLMRYQTTWERRLSSAMGELLALQAKNGN
;
A
#
# COMPACT_ATOMS: atom_id res chain seq x y z
N MET A 1 18.05 -51.99 47.01
CA MET A 1 16.57 -51.95 47.07
C MET A 1 16.12 -50.52 46.82
N PHE A 2 15.89 -50.18 45.55
CA PHE A 2 15.31 -48.90 45.13
C PHE A 2 13.91 -49.21 44.59
N LYS A 3 12.87 -48.66 45.23
CA LYS A 3 11.48 -48.80 44.79
C LYS A 3 11.20 -47.77 43.67
N PRO A 4 10.66 -48.17 42.51
CA PRO A 4 10.26 -47.22 41.48
C PRO A 4 8.86 -46.65 41.74
N ASN A 5 8.74 -45.34 41.54
CA ASN A 5 7.47 -44.60 41.42
C ASN A 5 6.72 -45.05 40.17
N LYS A 6 5.43 -45.40 40.31
CA LYS A 6 4.50 -45.60 39.19
C LYS A 6 3.85 -44.24 38.84
N PRO A 7 3.78 -43.85 37.55
CA PRO A 7 3.02 -42.68 37.13
C PRO A 7 1.52 -42.98 37.01
N THR A 8 0.73 -41.98 37.41
CA THR A 8 -0.73 -41.96 37.44
C THR A 8 -1.32 -41.71 36.06
N THR A 9 -2.31 -42.52 35.71
CA THR A 9 -3.18 -42.47 34.54
C THR A 9 -3.97 -41.17 34.46
N GLN A 10 -3.86 -40.42 33.36
CA GLN A 10 -4.93 -39.55 32.86
C GLN A 10 -4.99 -39.66 31.34
N GLU A 11 -5.99 -40.41 30.88
CA GLU A 11 -6.38 -40.60 29.50
C GLU A 11 -7.56 -39.67 29.17
N ALA A 12 -7.55 -39.19 27.92
CA ALA A 12 -8.71 -38.93 27.08
C ALA A 12 -9.68 -37.78 27.42
N ALA A 13 -9.46 -36.62 26.79
CA ALA A 13 -10.52 -35.71 26.36
C ALA A 13 -10.15 -34.99 25.05
N MET A 14 -9.95 -35.76 23.98
CA MET A 14 -9.76 -35.24 22.62
C MET A 14 -11.14 -35.04 21.99
N LYS A 15 -11.70 -33.82 22.11
CA LYS A 15 -12.93 -33.41 21.42
C LYS A 15 -12.70 -33.38 19.91
N THR A 16 -13.25 -34.36 19.22
CA THR A 16 -13.39 -34.39 17.76
C THR A 16 -14.61 -33.59 17.34
N THR A 17 -14.40 -32.42 16.73
CA THR A 17 -15.44 -31.71 15.98
C THR A 17 -15.55 -32.34 14.58
N PRO A 18 -16.77 -32.67 14.10
CA PRO A 18 -16.95 -33.29 12.79
C PRO A 18 -16.68 -32.27 11.67
N ARG A 19 -15.75 -32.61 10.75
CA ARG A 19 -15.47 -31.85 9.54
C ARG A 19 -16.66 -31.92 8.57
N LYS A 20 -17.14 -30.75 8.15
CA LYS A 20 -18.13 -30.58 7.07
C LYS A 20 -17.65 -31.29 5.78
N PRO A 21 -18.53 -31.98 5.04
CA PRO A 21 -18.15 -32.60 3.77
C PRO A 21 -17.82 -31.55 2.70
N ALA A 22 -16.74 -31.78 1.97
CA ALA A 22 -16.26 -30.92 0.89
C ALA A 22 -17.29 -30.88 -0.26
N SER A 23 -17.76 -29.70 -0.61
CA SER A 23 -18.57 -29.46 -1.80
C SER A 23 -17.72 -29.70 -3.06
N LYS A 24 -18.15 -30.65 -3.88
CA LYS A 24 -17.64 -30.87 -5.24
C LYS A 24 -18.07 -29.70 -6.15
N GLY A 25 -17.13 -29.18 -6.94
CA GLY A 25 -17.41 -28.52 -8.22
C GLY A 25 -17.42 -26.99 -8.21
N GLY A 26 -16.41 -26.40 -8.86
CA GLY A 26 -16.36 -24.99 -9.22
C GLY A 26 -14.91 -24.49 -9.20
N GLY A 27 -14.26 -24.41 -10.36
CA GLY A 27 -12.98 -23.72 -10.49
C GLY A 27 -13.08 -22.25 -10.05
N PRO A 28 -11.95 -21.57 -9.83
CA PRO A 28 -11.97 -20.22 -9.30
C PRO A 28 -12.72 -19.24 -10.22
N ASN A 29 -13.70 -18.54 -9.65
CA ASN A 29 -14.57 -17.60 -10.37
C ASN A 29 -14.04 -16.16 -10.39
N SER A 30 -13.03 -15.83 -9.57
CA SER A 30 -12.40 -14.51 -9.56
C SER A 30 -11.24 -14.42 -10.56
N ASP A 31 -10.98 -13.24 -11.13
CA ASP A 31 -9.88 -13.06 -12.10
C ASP A 31 -8.51 -13.37 -11.48
N LYS A 32 -8.28 -12.96 -10.22
CA LYS A 32 -7.11 -13.40 -9.44
C LYS A 32 -7.05 -14.92 -9.29
N GLY A 33 -8.18 -15.57 -9.02
CA GLY A 33 -8.25 -17.03 -8.88
C GLY A 33 -8.00 -17.76 -10.21
N LYS A 34 -8.49 -17.23 -11.33
CA LYS A 34 -8.23 -17.76 -12.69
C LYS A 34 -6.75 -17.63 -13.05
N GLN A 35 -6.11 -16.50 -12.74
CA GLN A 35 -4.67 -16.32 -12.94
C GLN A 35 -3.84 -17.30 -12.10
N ILE A 36 -4.18 -17.47 -10.82
CA ILE A 36 -3.51 -18.44 -9.94
C ILE A 36 -3.71 -19.88 -10.46
N SER A 37 -4.92 -20.23 -10.90
CA SER A 37 -5.20 -21.54 -11.51
C SER A 37 -4.42 -21.76 -12.81
N SER A 38 -4.30 -20.72 -13.65
CA SER A 38 -3.49 -20.75 -14.88
C SER A 38 -2.01 -20.95 -14.56
N GLN A 39 -1.47 -20.24 -13.57
CA GLN A 39 -0.09 -20.39 -13.14
C GLN A 39 0.19 -21.78 -12.55
N ASN A 40 -0.74 -22.33 -11.76
CA ASN A 40 -0.61 -23.69 -11.25
C ASN A 40 -0.62 -24.73 -12.39
N ALA A 41 -1.44 -24.52 -13.43
CA ALA A 41 -1.43 -25.37 -14.61
C ALA A 41 -0.08 -25.32 -15.37
N ILE A 42 0.56 -24.15 -15.45
CA ILE A 42 1.90 -24.00 -16.04
C ILE A 42 2.94 -24.73 -15.18
N VAL A 43 2.87 -24.61 -13.86
CA VAL A 43 3.80 -25.28 -12.94
C VAL A 43 3.67 -26.81 -13.02
N HIS A 44 2.44 -27.34 -13.12
CA HIS A 44 2.23 -28.78 -13.34
C HIS A 44 2.58 -29.22 -14.80
N GLY A 45 2.41 -28.33 -15.78
CA GLY A 45 2.85 -28.54 -17.17
C GLY A 45 4.38 -28.53 -17.34
N ALA A 46 5.10 -27.79 -16.49
CA ALA A 46 6.56 -27.72 -16.49
C ALA A 46 7.21 -29.08 -16.22
N THR A 47 6.58 -29.94 -15.41
CA THR A 47 7.03 -31.30 -15.13
C THR A 47 6.65 -32.34 -16.19
N SER A 48 5.73 -32.02 -17.11
CA SER A 48 5.32 -32.97 -18.15
C SER A 48 6.43 -33.19 -19.20
N ASN A 49 6.50 -34.35 -19.84
CA ASN A 49 7.47 -34.56 -20.94
C ASN A 49 6.97 -34.06 -22.31
N ASN A 50 5.84 -33.36 -22.35
CA ASN A 50 5.21 -32.92 -23.60
C ASN A 50 5.00 -31.39 -23.60
N ALA A 51 4.93 -30.79 -24.79
CA ALA A 51 4.50 -29.40 -24.93
C ALA A 51 3.02 -29.27 -24.55
N THR A 52 2.73 -28.51 -23.51
CA THR A 52 1.41 -28.46 -22.87
C THR A 52 0.51 -27.32 -23.39
N GLY A 53 1.06 -26.33 -24.09
CA GLY A 53 0.32 -25.21 -24.70
C GLY A 53 0.68 -24.91 -26.15
N ALA A 54 -0.20 -24.22 -26.88
CA ALA A 54 0.00 -23.88 -28.31
C ALA A 54 1.29 -23.07 -28.54
N ALA A 55 1.48 -21.98 -27.80
CA ALA A 55 2.70 -21.16 -27.87
C ALA A 55 3.98 -21.94 -27.55
N GLN A 56 3.89 -22.94 -26.67
CA GLN A 56 5.03 -23.81 -26.36
C GLN A 56 5.33 -24.76 -27.53
N ARG A 57 4.31 -25.32 -28.18
CA ARG A 57 4.51 -26.15 -29.38
C ARG A 57 5.16 -25.34 -30.50
N ASP A 58 4.74 -24.10 -30.69
CA ASP A 58 5.32 -23.21 -31.70
C ASP A 58 6.79 -22.86 -31.40
N LEU A 59 7.16 -22.72 -30.13
CA LEU A 59 8.56 -22.55 -29.71
C LEU A 59 9.38 -23.82 -29.95
N VAL A 60 8.84 -24.98 -29.58
CA VAL A 60 9.50 -26.27 -29.82
C VAL A 60 9.75 -26.46 -31.31
N GLN A 61 8.72 -26.26 -32.15
CA GLN A 61 8.86 -26.41 -33.60
C GLN A 61 9.92 -25.46 -34.17
N ARG A 62 9.93 -24.18 -33.76
CA ARG A 62 10.96 -23.23 -34.18
C ARG A 62 12.37 -23.68 -33.81
N TYR A 63 12.56 -24.17 -32.58
CA TYR A 63 13.86 -24.69 -32.14
C TYR A 63 14.24 -25.97 -32.86
N GLU A 64 13.29 -26.86 -33.14
CA GLU A 64 13.55 -28.07 -33.95
C GLU A 64 14.00 -27.71 -35.36
N GLU A 65 13.35 -26.75 -36.01
CA GLU A 65 13.71 -26.26 -37.35
C GLU A 65 15.11 -25.64 -37.37
N GLU A 66 15.41 -24.75 -36.41
CA GLU A 66 16.72 -24.12 -36.24
C GLU A 66 17.83 -25.17 -36.06
N LEU A 67 17.63 -26.10 -35.12
CA LEU A 67 18.61 -27.14 -34.80
C LEU A 67 18.76 -28.15 -35.94
N THR A 68 17.67 -28.51 -36.62
CA THR A 68 17.73 -29.42 -37.78
C THR A 68 18.49 -28.78 -38.94
N SER A 69 18.27 -27.49 -39.19
CA SER A 69 19.01 -26.73 -40.22
C SER A 69 20.51 -26.68 -39.93
N HIS A 70 20.88 -26.45 -38.66
CA HIS A 70 22.27 -26.34 -38.23
C HIS A 70 23.00 -27.70 -38.21
N TYR A 71 22.42 -28.68 -37.51
CA TYR A 71 23.06 -29.96 -37.24
C TYR A 71 22.86 -31.01 -38.35
N LYS A 72 21.90 -30.81 -39.26
CA LYS A 72 21.64 -31.69 -40.41
C LYS A 72 21.60 -33.18 -40.03
N PRO A 73 20.64 -33.58 -39.17
CA PRO A 73 20.60 -34.94 -38.65
C PRO A 73 20.40 -35.96 -39.78
N THR A 74 21.27 -36.96 -39.81
CA THR A 74 21.27 -38.07 -40.78
C THR A 74 20.59 -39.32 -40.21
N SER A 75 20.66 -39.50 -38.89
CA SER A 75 20.10 -40.66 -38.19
C SER A 75 18.77 -40.33 -37.49
N PRO A 76 17.82 -41.29 -37.40
CA PRO A 76 16.64 -41.15 -36.55
C PRO A 76 16.95 -40.81 -35.09
N LEU A 77 18.08 -41.28 -34.56
CA LEU A 77 18.50 -40.97 -33.18
C LEU A 77 18.91 -39.49 -33.04
N GLU A 78 19.60 -38.92 -34.03
CA GLU A 78 19.97 -37.50 -34.02
C GLU A 78 18.72 -36.60 -34.08
N ARG A 79 17.75 -36.97 -34.92
CA ARG A 79 16.45 -36.27 -34.98
C ARG A 79 15.74 -36.29 -33.63
N LEU A 80 15.68 -37.46 -32.97
CA LEU A 80 15.07 -37.58 -31.65
C LEU A 80 15.77 -36.69 -30.60
N GLN A 81 17.10 -36.57 -30.68
CA GLN A 81 17.83 -35.70 -29.74
C GLN A 81 17.62 -34.22 -30.01
N ILE A 82 17.55 -33.82 -31.28
CA ILE A 82 17.18 -32.44 -31.63
C ILE A 82 15.81 -32.08 -31.05
N GLN A 83 14.81 -32.96 -31.18
CA GLN A 83 13.48 -32.76 -30.58
C GLN A 83 13.55 -32.64 -29.06
N ARG A 84 14.33 -33.48 -28.38
CA ARG A 84 14.52 -33.41 -26.92
C ARG A 84 15.21 -32.11 -26.49
N ILE A 85 16.22 -31.65 -27.24
CA ILE A 85 16.90 -30.36 -26.99
C ILE A 85 15.92 -29.20 -27.15
N ALA A 86 15.17 -29.17 -28.26
CA ALA A 86 14.17 -28.14 -28.54
C ALA A 86 13.08 -28.08 -27.44
N LEU A 87 12.58 -29.22 -26.99
CA LEU A 87 11.63 -29.31 -25.89
C LEU A 87 12.21 -28.78 -24.57
N CYS A 88 13.45 -29.16 -24.22
CA CYS A 88 14.10 -28.70 -23.00
C CYS A 88 14.30 -27.18 -23.02
N ARG A 89 14.74 -26.62 -24.16
CA ARG A 89 14.92 -25.18 -24.37
C ARG A 89 13.61 -24.42 -24.21
N ALA A 90 12.56 -24.83 -24.92
CA ALA A 90 11.24 -24.19 -24.81
C ALA A 90 10.65 -24.23 -23.40
N LYS A 91 10.97 -25.26 -22.61
CA LYS A 91 10.56 -25.36 -21.21
C LYS A 91 11.34 -24.44 -20.28
N LEU A 92 12.65 -24.29 -20.50
CA LEU A 92 13.46 -23.32 -19.77
C LEU A 92 12.97 -21.90 -20.02
N ASP A 93 12.72 -21.54 -21.28
CA ASP A 93 12.20 -20.22 -21.64
C ASP A 93 10.84 -19.96 -20.97
N ALA A 94 9.95 -20.96 -20.96
CA ALA A 94 8.66 -20.84 -20.29
C ALA A 94 8.81 -20.65 -18.75
N LEU A 95 9.80 -21.29 -18.13
CA LEU A 95 10.09 -21.12 -16.69
C LEU A 95 10.63 -19.72 -16.40
N TYR A 96 11.56 -19.21 -17.22
CA TYR A 96 12.07 -17.84 -17.08
C TYR A 96 10.97 -16.80 -17.30
N ALA A 97 10.11 -16.99 -18.31
CA ALA A 97 8.98 -16.10 -18.54
C ALA A 97 7.98 -16.12 -17.37
N LEU A 98 7.73 -17.29 -16.78
CA LEU A 98 6.89 -17.42 -15.60
C LEU A 98 7.48 -16.71 -14.38
N GLU A 99 8.79 -16.86 -14.16
CA GLU A 99 9.52 -16.17 -13.09
C GLU A 99 9.37 -14.65 -13.23
N GLN A 100 9.66 -14.10 -14.42
CA GLN A 100 9.49 -12.68 -14.71
C GLN A 100 8.05 -12.19 -14.50
N THR A 101 7.07 -12.96 -14.99
CA THR A 101 5.65 -12.62 -14.82
C THR A 101 5.27 -12.57 -13.34
N LYS A 102 5.74 -13.53 -12.54
CA LYS A 102 5.47 -13.55 -11.09
C LYS A 102 6.13 -12.39 -10.36
N LEU A 103 7.38 -12.04 -10.72
CA LEU A 103 8.06 -10.86 -10.18
C LEU A 103 7.29 -9.58 -10.53
N GLN A 104 6.79 -9.46 -11.75
CA GLN A 104 6.00 -8.31 -12.17
C GLN A 104 4.69 -8.20 -11.39
N ILE A 105 3.96 -9.31 -11.18
CA ILE A 105 2.74 -9.32 -10.36
C ILE A 105 3.05 -8.90 -8.92
N ALA A 106 4.14 -9.40 -8.33
CA ALA A 106 4.55 -9.03 -6.98
C ALA A 106 4.90 -7.53 -6.87
N ALA A 107 5.52 -6.96 -7.92
CA ALA A 107 5.77 -5.52 -8.01
C ALA A 107 4.47 -4.72 -8.13
N GLU A 108 3.52 -5.17 -8.96
CA GLU A 108 2.21 -4.52 -9.13
C GLU A 108 1.35 -4.59 -7.86
N ASP A 109 1.38 -5.70 -7.11
CA ASP A 109 0.67 -5.80 -5.83
C ASP A 109 1.24 -4.82 -4.79
N LEU A 110 2.55 -4.55 -4.84
CA LEU A 110 3.22 -3.57 -3.97
C LEU A 110 2.83 -2.13 -4.34
N THR A 111 2.71 -1.81 -5.64
CA THR A 111 2.24 -0.48 -6.07
C THR A 111 0.75 -0.27 -5.78
N ALA A 112 -0.07 -1.32 -5.93
CA ALA A 112 -1.52 -1.25 -5.71
C ALA A 112 -1.89 -1.11 -4.22
N ASN A 113 -1.04 -1.58 -3.29
CA ASN A 113 -1.35 -1.59 -1.85
C ASN A 113 -0.28 -0.84 -1.01
N PRO A 114 -0.11 0.48 -1.20
CA PRO A 114 0.91 1.27 -0.49
C PRO A 114 0.69 1.27 1.03
N LYS A 115 -0.55 1.10 1.50
CA LYS A 115 -0.87 0.99 2.93
C LYS A 115 -0.21 -0.21 3.58
N GLN A 116 -0.22 -1.39 2.95
CA GLN A 116 0.43 -2.58 3.50
C GLN A 116 1.96 -2.43 3.53
N ALA A 117 2.54 -1.70 2.57
CA ALA A 117 3.95 -1.37 2.58
C ALA A 117 4.29 -0.36 3.70
N MET A 118 3.47 0.67 3.90
CA MET A 118 3.63 1.62 5.01
C MET A 118 3.48 0.96 6.38
N ASP A 119 2.50 0.08 6.57
CA ASP A 119 2.24 -0.59 7.86
C ASP A 119 3.42 -1.51 8.27
N ARG A 120 4.22 -2.00 7.31
CA ARG A 120 5.44 -2.78 7.60
C ARG A 120 6.61 -1.92 8.08
N VAL A 121 6.61 -0.63 7.73
CA VAL A 121 7.73 0.29 7.97
C VAL A 121 7.43 1.23 9.14
N TYR A 122 6.17 1.61 9.30
CA TYR A 122 5.71 2.56 10.32
C TYR A 122 4.67 1.88 11.19
N SER A 123 5.01 1.63 12.45
CA SER A 123 4.21 0.84 13.40
C SER A 123 3.00 1.59 14.00
N SER A 124 2.74 2.86 13.66
CA SER A 124 1.66 3.65 14.27
C SER A 124 0.61 4.09 13.26
N ALA A 125 -0.62 3.59 13.46
CA ALA A 125 -1.85 4.06 12.82
C ALA A 125 -2.26 5.44 13.38
N ASP A 126 -1.55 6.48 12.96
CA ASP A 126 -1.74 7.85 13.41
C ASP A 126 -2.12 8.78 12.23
N LEU A 127 -2.69 9.94 12.54
CA LEU A 127 -3.10 10.96 11.55
C LEU A 127 -1.96 11.33 10.59
N THR A 128 -0.73 11.37 11.12
CA THR A 128 0.50 11.58 10.34
C THR A 128 0.66 10.55 9.20
N GLN A 129 0.35 9.28 9.45
CA GLN A 129 0.40 8.21 8.43
C GLN A 129 -0.70 8.40 7.38
N SER A 130 -1.91 8.82 7.80
CA SER A 130 -3.01 9.12 6.89
C SER A 130 -2.67 10.29 5.95
N PHE A 131 -2.04 11.34 6.47
CA PHE A 131 -1.52 12.43 5.65
C PHE A 131 -0.41 11.95 4.70
N ALA A 132 0.52 11.13 5.19
CA ALA A 132 1.59 10.59 4.34
C ALA A 132 1.05 9.70 3.21
N LEU A 133 0.02 8.88 3.46
CA LEU A 133 -0.66 8.08 2.43
C LEU A 133 -1.39 8.95 1.39
N THR A 134 -1.97 10.07 1.84
CA THR A 134 -2.68 11.01 0.95
C THR A 134 -1.68 11.71 0.04
N LEU A 135 -0.57 12.20 0.61
CA LEU A 135 0.51 12.84 -0.12
C LEU A 135 1.22 11.89 -1.09
N SER A 136 1.50 10.65 -0.67
CA SER A 136 2.16 9.65 -1.54
C SER A 136 1.29 9.21 -2.71
N GLY A 137 -0.04 9.26 -2.56
CA GLY A 137 -1.00 9.07 -3.65
C GLY A 137 -1.18 10.29 -4.56
N GLY A 138 -0.41 11.37 -4.37
CA GLY A 138 -0.53 12.61 -5.14
C GLY A 138 -1.80 13.43 -4.85
N ARG A 139 -2.51 13.12 -3.77
CA ARG A 139 -3.72 13.85 -3.35
C ARG A 139 -3.35 15.04 -2.48
N ARG A 140 -4.19 16.08 -2.53
CA ARG A 140 -4.07 17.25 -1.65
C ARG A 140 -4.60 16.90 -0.26
N LEU A 141 -4.02 17.51 0.78
CA LEU A 141 -4.51 17.38 2.15
C LEU A 141 -5.75 18.26 2.34
N ASP A 142 -6.84 17.65 2.81
CA ASP A 142 -8.06 18.36 3.18
C ASP A 142 -7.95 18.86 4.62
N LEU A 143 -7.38 20.06 4.78
CA LEU A 143 -7.23 20.73 6.07
C LEU A 143 -8.45 21.61 6.37
N PRO A 144 -8.79 21.82 7.67
CA PRO A 144 -9.96 22.61 8.04
C PRO A 144 -9.86 24.05 7.55
N MET A 145 -11.02 24.67 7.31
CA MET A 145 -11.14 26.10 6.99
C MET A 145 -10.35 26.57 5.75
N ASN A 146 -10.06 25.66 4.80
CA ASN A 146 -9.20 25.89 3.63
C ASN A 146 -7.75 26.26 3.98
N LEU A 147 -7.26 25.81 5.13
CA LEU A 147 -5.84 25.90 5.44
C LEU A 147 -5.03 25.16 4.37
N THR A 148 -3.93 25.76 3.94
CA THR A 148 -2.96 25.07 3.07
C THR A 148 -1.70 24.76 3.87
N PRO A 149 -0.90 23.75 3.46
CA PRO A 149 0.39 23.48 4.10
C PRO A 149 1.31 24.71 4.11
N GLU A 150 1.24 25.54 3.07
CA GLU A 150 2.03 26.77 2.95
C GLU A 150 1.60 27.81 4.00
N LEU A 151 0.29 28.00 4.17
CA LEU A 151 -0.26 28.90 5.18
C LEU A 151 0.06 28.39 6.59
N LEU A 152 -0.08 27.09 6.85
CA LEU A 152 0.29 26.50 8.14
C LEU A 152 1.77 26.68 8.48
N ALA A 153 2.66 26.53 7.49
CA ALA A 153 4.08 26.76 7.69
C ALA A 153 4.36 28.24 8.01
N SER A 154 3.73 29.17 7.29
CA SER A 154 3.83 30.61 7.56
C SER A 154 3.34 30.96 8.96
N PHE A 155 2.13 30.50 9.34
CA PHE A 155 1.55 30.79 10.65
C PHE A 155 2.38 30.17 11.77
N SER A 156 2.84 28.94 11.60
CA SER A 156 3.71 28.30 12.59
C SER A 156 5.03 29.05 12.78
N ALA A 157 5.60 29.64 11.72
CA ALA A 157 6.80 30.45 11.82
C ALA A 157 6.54 31.77 12.56
N GLU A 158 5.43 32.46 12.25
CA GLU A 158 4.99 33.68 12.95
C GLU A 158 4.75 33.40 14.45
N ILE A 159 4.01 32.33 14.78
CA ILE A 159 3.72 31.92 16.16
C ILE A 159 5.01 31.61 16.92
N LYS A 160 5.93 30.84 16.32
CA LYS A 160 7.23 30.53 16.96
C LYS A 160 8.09 31.78 17.13
N GLY A 161 8.08 32.70 16.17
CA GLY A 161 8.77 33.99 16.25
C GLY A 161 8.23 34.90 17.35
N ALA A 162 6.93 34.83 17.62
CA ALA A 162 6.25 35.54 18.70
C ALA A 162 6.46 34.91 20.10
N GLY A 163 7.14 33.76 20.19
CA GLY A 163 7.28 32.99 21.43
C GLY A 163 6.04 32.18 21.83
N GLY A 164 5.08 32.00 20.91
CA GLY A 164 3.91 31.13 21.08
C GLY A 164 2.81 31.67 22.01
N VAL A 165 2.87 32.95 22.38
CA VAL A 165 1.95 33.56 23.35
C VAL A 165 1.46 34.91 22.84
N LEU A 166 0.14 35.11 22.85
CA LEU A 166 -0.47 36.43 22.67
C LEU A 166 -0.69 37.10 24.02
N ARG A 167 -0.39 38.40 24.13
CA ARG A 167 -0.68 39.20 25.34
C ARG A 167 -1.93 40.07 25.17
N SER A 168 -2.26 40.45 23.93
CA SER A 168 -3.47 41.18 23.54
C SER A 168 -3.97 40.74 22.15
N GLU A 169 -5.23 41.05 21.79
CA GLU A 169 -5.73 40.87 20.42
C GLU A 169 -5.00 41.76 19.42
N ASP A 170 -4.59 42.98 19.82
CA ASP A 170 -3.82 43.89 18.97
C ASP A 170 -2.45 43.29 18.57
N ASP A 171 -1.91 42.39 19.40
CA ASP A 171 -0.65 41.69 19.12
C ASP A 171 -0.80 40.69 17.96
N LEU A 172 -2.02 40.22 17.66
CA LEU A 172 -2.27 39.31 16.55
C LEU A 172 -1.88 39.97 15.23
N TYR A 173 -2.29 41.21 15.01
CA TYR A 173 -1.98 41.95 13.79
C TYR A 173 -0.56 42.52 13.78
N ALA A 174 -0.05 42.90 14.95
CA ALA A 174 1.30 43.48 15.07
C ALA A 174 2.41 42.42 14.94
N ILE A 175 2.21 41.23 15.52
CA ILE A 175 3.25 40.19 15.64
C ILE A 175 3.02 39.05 14.64
N MET A 176 1.77 38.76 14.28
CA MET A 176 1.41 37.64 13.37
C MET A 176 0.52 38.12 12.21
N PRO A 177 1.04 39.01 11.34
CA PRO A 177 0.23 39.70 10.34
C PRO A 177 -0.39 38.75 9.30
N GLY A 178 0.25 37.62 8.99
CA GLY A 178 -0.29 36.60 8.09
C GLY A 178 -1.46 35.88 8.73
N LEU A 179 -1.30 35.42 9.98
CA LEU A 179 -2.38 34.79 10.74
C LEU A 179 -3.54 35.74 11.00
N GLY A 180 -3.25 37.00 11.38
CA GLY A 180 -4.27 38.02 11.64
C GLY A 180 -5.16 38.30 10.43
N LYS A 181 -4.59 38.48 9.24
CA LYS A 181 -5.38 38.64 8.00
C LYS A 181 -6.26 37.44 7.70
N PHE A 182 -5.75 36.23 7.92
CA PHE A 182 -6.52 35.01 7.70
C PHE A 182 -7.68 34.86 8.71
N VAL A 183 -7.44 35.25 9.97
CA VAL A 183 -8.46 35.29 11.02
C VAL A 183 -9.54 36.33 10.67
N ASP A 184 -9.16 37.53 10.24
CA ASP A 184 -10.08 38.60 9.78
C ASP A 184 -10.96 38.12 8.63
N ASP A 185 -10.38 37.52 7.58
CA ASP A 185 -11.15 36.96 6.47
C ASP A 185 -12.21 35.93 6.92
N ILE A 186 -11.86 35.10 7.92
CA ILE A 186 -12.79 34.14 8.51
C ILE A 186 -13.84 34.82 9.38
N ALA A 187 -13.43 35.80 10.19
CA ALA A 187 -14.29 36.59 11.06
C ALA A 187 -15.36 37.33 10.24
N VAL A 188 -14.96 38.01 9.16
CA VAL A 188 -15.85 38.69 8.19
C VAL A 188 -16.84 37.69 7.57
N ARG A 189 -16.35 36.52 7.14
CA ARG A 189 -17.19 35.49 6.50
C ARG A 189 -18.23 34.92 7.46
N LEU A 190 -17.86 34.73 8.73
CA LEU A 190 -18.70 34.12 9.76
C LEU A 190 -19.51 35.15 10.58
N LYS A 191 -19.20 36.44 10.45
CA LYS A 191 -19.76 37.55 11.24
C LYS A 191 -19.55 37.36 12.74
N ILE A 192 -18.32 37.07 13.12
CA ILE A 192 -17.87 36.86 14.51
C ILE A 192 -16.65 37.76 14.79
N SER A 193 -16.22 37.86 16.05
CA SER A 193 -14.96 38.57 16.38
C SER A 193 -13.72 37.77 15.99
N ASP A 194 -12.58 38.44 15.89
CA ASP A 194 -11.31 37.83 15.49
C ASP A 194 -10.86 36.75 16.48
N GLY A 195 -10.95 37.02 17.79
CA GLY A 195 -10.71 36.00 18.80
C GLY A 195 -11.64 34.79 18.67
N GLN A 196 -12.92 34.99 18.37
CA GLN A 196 -13.85 33.87 18.13
C GLN A 196 -13.49 33.08 16.86
N ALA A 197 -13.04 33.75 15.80
CA ALA A 197 -12.57 33.10 14.59
C ALA A 197 -11.30 32.26 14.86
N LEU A 198 -10.35 32.78 15.63
CA LEU A 198 -9.14 32.05 16.03
C LEU A 198 -9.46 30.82 16.88
N LEU A 199 -10.36 30.95 17.85
CA LEU A 199 -10.82 29.80 18.66
C LEU A 199 -11.49 28.73 17.80
N ARG A 200 -12.32 29.13 16.84
CA ARG A 200 -12.98 28.20 15.89
C ARG A 200 -11.97 27.44 15.02
N ILE A 201 -10.90 28.11 14.59
CA ILE A 201 -9.80 27.46 13.86
C ILE A 201 -9.11 26.45 14.76
N GLY A 202 -8.75 26.85 15.99
CA GLY A 202 -8.13 25.97 16.99
C GLY A 202 -8.98 24.74 17.29
N ASP A 203 -10.29 24.92 17.53
CA ASP A 203 -11.23 23.84 17.81
C ASP A 203 -11.40 22.90 16.61
N ALA A 204 -11.46 23.43 15.40
CA ALA A 204 -11.53 22.61 14.18
C ALA A 204 -10.26 21.76 14.00
N ILE A 205 -9.09 22.31 14.32
CA ILE A 205 -7.82 21.59 14.28
C ILE A 205 -7.78 20.53 15.39
N ARG A 206 -8.10 20.87 16.64
CA ARG A 206 -8.12 19.89 17.75
C ARG A 206 -9.08 18.74 17.47
N ALA A 207 -10.28 19.03 16.95
CA ALA A 207 -11.24 18.00 16.58
C ALA A 207 -10.72 17.07 15.46
N MET A 208 -9.85 17.57 14.58
CA MET A 208 -9.14 16.75 13.59
C MET A 208 -8.00 15.94 14.21
N LEU A 209 -7.24 16.51 15.15
CA LEU A 209 -6.17 15.82 15.87
C LEU A 209 -6.69 14.68 16.76
N GLU A 210 -7.85 14.86 17.39
CA GLU A 210 -8.49 13.84 18.23
C GLU A 210 -9.12 12.70 17.42
N LYS A 211 -9.62 13.00 16.21
CA LYS A 211 -10.14 12.00 15.28
C LYS A 211 -9.00 11.45 14.44
N LYS A 212 -8.42 10.33 14.89
CA LYS A 212 -7.32 9.58 14.24
C LYS A 212 -7.53 9.17 12.76
N ASP A 213 -8.66 9.51 12.14
CA ASP A 213 -8.99 9.20 10.75
C ASP A 213 -9.28 10.49 9.95
N ALA A 214 -8.32 10.90 9.12
CA ALA A 214 -8.47 12.02 8.16
C ALA A 214 -9.57 11.76 7.10
N ASN A 215 -9.94 10.50 6.86
CA ASN A 215 -10.91 10.11 5.82
C ASN A 215 -12.38 10.32 6.24
N GLN A 216 -12.66 10.73 7.47
CA GLN A 216 -14.03 11.04 7.93
C GLN A 216 -14.12 12.45 8.52
N SER A 217 -13.67 13.46 7.77
CA SER A 217 -14.06 14.85 8.03
C SER A 217 -15.54 15.09 7.69
N ARG A 218 -16.44 14.31 8.32
CA ARG A 218 -17.84 14.67 8.61
C ARG A 218 -17.93 16.02 9.33
N LEU A 219 -16.83 16.53 9.90
CA LEU A 219 -16.77 17.89 10.46
C LEU A 219 -16.90 18.96 9.36
N THR A 220 -16.28 18.80 8.20
CA THR A 220 -16.46 19.75 7.08
C THR A 220 -17.91 19.75 6.58
N GLU A 221 -18.57 18.58 6.57
CA GLU A 221 -20.02 18.48 6.32
C GLU A 221 -20.87 19.10 7.42
N VAL A 222 -20.58 18.86 8.70
CA VAL A 222 -21.33 19.43 9.84
C VAL A 222 -21.15 20.95 9.93
N PHE A 223 -19.99 21.49 9.52
CA PHE A 223 -19.76 22.93 9.44
C PHE A 223 -20.38 23.57 8.19
N ASN A 224 -20.37 22.89 7.04
CA ASN A 224 -21.14 23.32 5.86
C ASN A 224 -22.66 23.27 6.12
N LEU A 225 -23.13 22.26 6.87
CA LEU A 225 -24.49 22.17 7.39
C LEU A 225 -24.77 23.29 8.41
N GLY A 226 -23.81 23.64 9.26
CA GLY A 226 -23.90 24.79 10.17
C GLY A 226 -24.05 26.12 9.41
N LEU A 227 -23.31 26.29 8.31
CA LEU A 227 -23.45 27.43 7.39
C LEU A 227 -24.82 27.44 6.68
N GLU A 228 -25.37 26.28 6.32
CA GLU A 228 -26.73 26.16 5.79
C GLU A 228 -27.79 26.48 6.84
N VAL A 229 -27.62 26.07 8.10
CA VAL A 229 -28.54 26.38 9.20
C VAL A 229 -28.55 27.89 9.51
N ILE A 230 -27.40 28.56 9.46
CA ILE A 230 -27.30 30.02 9.58
C ILE A 230 -27.98 30.73 8.39
N LYS A 231 -27.86 30.17 7.17
CA LYS A 231 -28.59 30.66 5.98
C LYS A 231 -30.10 30.38 6.05
N ALA A 232 -30.53 29.28 6.68
CA ALA A 232 -31.94 28.91 6.85
C ALA A 232 -32.64 29.78 7.90
N ARG A 233 -31.91 30.23 8.94
CA ARG A 233 -32.40 31.19 9.95
C ARG A 233 -32.76 32.55 9.34
N LYS A 234 -32.06 32.97 8.27
CA LYS A 234 -32.41 34.17 7.47
C LYS A 234 -33.70 34.01 6.64
N ARG A 235 -34.21 32.79 6.45
CA ARG A 235 -35.43 32.50 5.67
C ARG A 235 -36.66 32.24 6.56
N GLY A 236 -36.57 32.42 7.88
CA GLY A 236 -37.70 32.32 8.79
C GLY A 236 -38.14 30.89 9.16
N ASN A 237 -37.39 29.85 8.77
CA ASN A 237 -37.71 28.48 9.17
C ASN A 237 -37.24 28.19 10.61
N LYS A 238 -38.16 27.69 11.44
CA LYS A 238 -37.85 27.17 12.79
C LYS A 238 -37.03 25.88 12.66
N VAL A 239 -35.76 25.94 13.03
CA VAL A 239 -34.91 24.76 13.24
C VAL A 239 -34.58 24.69 14.73
N LEU A 240 -34.80 23.52 15.33
CA LEU A 240 -34.42 23.21 16.71
C LEU A 240 -32.89 23.22 16.83
N VAL A 241 -32.34 24.27 17.43
CA VAL A 241 -30.92 24.40 17.75
C VAL A 241 -30.65 23.65 19.05
N LEU A 242 -29.67 22.73 19.05
CA LEU A 242 -29.02 22.26 20.27
C LEU A 242 -28.37 23.48 20.93
N GLN A 243 -29.01 23.98 21.98
CA GLN A 243 -28.49 25.06 22.80
C GLN A 243 -27.19 24.61 23.47
N SER A 244 -26.05 25.06 22.96
CA SER A 244 -24.88 25.22 23.82
C SER A 244 -25.08 26.52 24.57
N GLY A 245 -25.57 26.40 25.81
CA GLY A 245 -25.78 27.53 26.70
C GLY A 245 -24.45 28.09 27.20
N LYS A 246 -24.20 29.37 26.90
CA LYS A 246 -23.77 30.41 27.83
C LYS A 246 -23.56 31.69 27.03
N ASP A 247 -24.33 32.72 27.38
CA ASP A 247 -23.97 34.10 27.08
C ASP A 247 -22.62 34.37 27.75
N VAL A 248 -21.57 34.52 26.93
CA VAL A 248 -20.22 34.90 27.38
C VAL A 248 -20.05 36.37 27.01
N ASN A 249 -19.76 37.20 28.01
CA ASN A 249 -19.43 38.63 27.85
C ASN A 249 -18.37 38.82 26.74
N GLU A 250 -18.59 39.81 25.88
CA GLU A 250 -17.83 40.06 24.64
C GLU A 250 -16.39 40.57 24.84
N ASP A 251 -15.94 40.89 26.06
CA ASP A 251 -14.73 41.71 26.27
C ASP A 251 -13.53 41.02 26.94
N ASP A 252 -13.55 39.71 27.21
CA ASP A 252 -12.38 39.04 27.81
C ASP A 252 -12.18 37.67 27.15
N ILE A 253 -11.52 37.69 25.98
CA ILE A 253 -11.06 36.46 25.34
C ILE A 253 -10.02 35.84 26.25
N ASP A 254 -10.34 34.66 26.78
CA ASP A 254 -9.48 33.89 27.66
C ASP A 254 -8.15 33.61 26.94
N THR A 255 -7.13 34.40 27.29
CA THR A 255 -5.76 34.30 26.74
C THR A 255 -5.22 32.87 26.75
N LYS A 256 -5.68 32.04 27.69
CA LYS A 256 -5.37 30.62 27.74
C LYS A 256 -5.92 29.85 26.53
N GLN A 257 -7.20 30.05 26.20
CA GLN A 257 -7.84 29.36 25.06
C GLN A 257 -7.23 29.79 23.73
N THR A 258 -6.85 31.06 23.62
CA THR A 258 -6.16 31.59 22.44
C THR A 258 -4.79 30.93 22.27
N ASN A 259 -4.00 30.83 23.34
CA ASN A 259 -2.70 30.15 23.30
C ASN A 259 -2.84 28.65 22.99
N GLU A 260 -3.88 27.98 23.51
CA GLU A 260 -4.20 26.59 23.16
C GLU A 260 -4.57 26.44 21.67
N ALA A 261 -5.25 27.43 21.07
CA ALA A 261 -5.54 27.44 19.64
C ALA A 261 -4.27 27.63 18.79
N LEU A 262 -3.36 28.53 19.21
CA LEU A 262 -2.06 28.72 18.54
C LEU A 262 -1.19 27.46 18.62
N SER A 263 -1.15 26.78 19.78
CA SER A 263 -0.44 25.52 19.94
C SER A 263 -0.97 24.47 18.96
N ALA A 264 -2.30 24.35 18.84
CA ALA A 264 -2.91 23.39 17.91
C ALA A 264 -2.50 23.64 16.45
N ILE A 265 -2.36 24.90 16.02
CA ILE A 265 -1.86 25.26 14.68
C ILE A 265 -0.42 24.76 14.48
N VAL A 266 0.44 24.97 15.48
CA VAL A 266 1.84 24.52 15.43
C VAL A 266 1.93 23.00 15.41
N ASP A 267 1.13 22.32 16.23
CA ASP A 267 1.09 20.85 16.31
C ASP A 267 0.64 20.25 14.97
N LEU A 268 -0.40 20.82 14.36
CA LEU A 268 -0.85 20.40 13.04
C LEU A 268 0.22 20.60 11.97
N ASN A 269 0.91 21.75 11.97
CA ASN A 269 2.01 21.97 11.04
C ASN A 269 3.13 20.94 11.23
N GLN A 270 3.49 20.62 12.48
CA GLN A 270 4.49 19.58 12.76
C GLN A 270 4.07 18.21 12.23
N MET A 271 2.79 17.83 12.38
CA MET A 271 2.28 16.59 11.81
C MET A 271 2.33 16.59 10.27
N VAL A 272 1.98 17.70 9.63
CA VAL A 272 2.05 17.83 8.16
C VAL A 272 3.50 17.73 7.67
N MET A 273 4.45 18.37 8.36
CA MET A 273 5.89 18.25 8.04
C MET A 273 6.40 16.82 8.20
N ASN A 274 6.08 16.17 9.31
CA ASN A 274 6.43 14.77 9.55
C ASN A 274 5.80 13.86 8.49
N ALA A 275 4.56 14.12 8.08
CA ALA A 275 3.88 13.37 7.04
C ALA A 275 4.52 13.55 5.65
N GLN A 276 5.00 14.76 5.33
CA GLN A 276 5.76 15.01 4.09
C GLN A 276 7.08 14.24 4.08
N GLU A 277 7.81 14.25 5.20
CA GLU A 277 9.05 13.47 5.33
C GLU A 277 8.79 11.97 5.20
N ILE A 278 7.77 11.45 5.87
CA ILE A 278 7.35 10.04 5.77
C ILE A 278 6.93 9.71 4.33
N SER A 279 6.21 10.60 3.65
CA SER A 279 5.82 10.39 2.25
C SER A 279 7.02 10.32 1.31
N GLN A 280 8.02 11.19 1.50
CA GLN A 280 9.26 11.17 0.70
C GLN A 280 10.08 9.91 0.97
N ASN A 281 10.24 9.55 2.25
CA ASN A 281 10.91 8.33 2.67
C ASN A 281 10.18 7.09 2.18
N PHE A 282 8.85 7.09 2.19
CA PHE A 282 8.04 6.01 1.65
C PHE A 282 8.22 5.85 0.15
N SER A 283 8.23 6.93 -0.63
CA SER A 283 8.49 6.84 -2.07
C SER A 283 9.86 6.23 -2.37
N ARG A 284 10.89 6.64 -1.62
CA ARG A 284 12.23 6.04 -1.72
C ARG A 284 12.23 4.57 -1.31
N MET A 285 11.54 4.23 -0.22
CA MET A 285 11.43 2.85 0.26
C MET A 285 10.65 1.97 -0.74
N GLN A 286 9.60 2.51 -1.35
CA GLN A 286 8.82 1.83 -2.39
C GLN A 286 9.68 1.50 -3.60
N ASP A 287 10.53 2.43 -4.06
CA ASP A 287 11.50 2.16 -5.14
C ASP A 287 12.51 1.06 -4.73
N LEU A 288 13.03 1.11 -3.50
CA LEU A 288 13.91 0.06 -2.99
C LEU A 288 13.21 -1.30 -2.89
N MET A 289 11.97 -1.33 -2.40
CA MET A 289 11.16 -2.54 -2.28
C MET A 289 10.81 -3.11 -3.65
N LEU A 290 10.50 -2.27 -4.64
CA LEU A 290 10.26 -2.66 -6.03
C LEU A 290 11.50 -3.30 -6.65
N ARG A 291 12.68 -2.71 -6.44
CA ARG A 291 13.96 -3.26 -6.91
C ARG A 291 14.34 -4.55 -6.20
N SER A 292 13.91 -4.72 -4.95
CA SER A 292 14.14 -5.93 -4.17
C SER A 292 12.99 -6.94 -4.25
N VAL A 293 12.03 -6.77 -5.16
CA VAL A 293 10.95 -7.75 -5.32
C VAL A 293 11.56 -9.08 -5.69
N THR A 294 11.35 -10.05 -4.81
CA THR A 294 11.73 -11.45 -5.01
C THR A 294 10.51 -12.32 -4.86
N LEU A 295 10.57 -13.51 -5.46
CA LEU A 295 9.58 -14.53 -5.22
C LEU A 295 9.65 -15.02 -3.77
N SER A 296 8.55 -15.58 -3.26
CA SER A 296 8.57 -16.25 -1.98
C SER A 296 9.60 -17.38 -1.97
N GLY A 297 10.23 -17.66 -0.82
CA GLY A 297 11.31 -18.65 -0.73
C GLY A 297 10.91 -20.02 -1.26
N GLU A 298 9.69 -20.49 -0.96
CA GLU A 298 9.18 -21.77 -1.46
C GLU A 298 9.00 -21.79 -2.99
N GLU A 299 8.51 -20.68 -3.57
CA GLU A 299 8.31 -20.59 -5.02
C GLU A 299 9.62 -20.44 -5.78
N SER A 300 10.55 -19.63 -5.25
CA SER A 300 11.91 -19.46 -5.78
C SER A 300 12.64 -20.80 -5.80
N ASP A 301 12.63 -21.53 -4.68
CA ASP A 301 13.22 -22.87 -4.59
C ASP A 301 12.62 -23.84 -5.60
N ARG A 302 11.29 -23.81 -5.76
CA ARG A 302 10.59 -24.68 -6.70
C ARG A 302 10.98 -24.38 -8.15
N LEU A 303 11.05 -23.11 -8.53
CA LEU A 303 11.46 -22.70 -9.88
C LEU A 303 12.93 -23.06 -10.14
N MET A 304 13.82 -22.77 -9.19
CA MET A 304 15.24 -23.13 -9.29
C MET A 304 15.41 -24.64 -9.49
N ARG A 305 14.72 -25.49 -8.71
CA ARG A 305 14.77 -26.95 -8.89
C ARG A 305 14.34 -27.38 -10.30
N TYR A 306 13.31 -26.75 -10.86
CA TYR A 306 12.88 -27.05 -12.22
C TYR A 306 13.89 -26.55 -13.26
N GLN A 307 14.43 -25.34 -13.11
CA GLN A 307 15.49 -24.79 -13.97
C GLN A 307 16.70 -25.72 -13.98
N THR A 308 17.27 -26.05 -12.82
CA THR A 308 18.43 -26.95 -12.72
C THR A 308 18.15 -28.33 -13.32
N THR A 309 16.93 -28.86 -13.14
CA THR A 309 16.54 -30.15 -13.73
C THR A 309 16.53 -30.08 -15.27
N TRP A 310 15.95 -29.03 -15.85
CA TRP A 310 15.87 -28.87 -17.30
C TRP A 310 17.20 -28.48 -17.93
N GLU A 311 18.03 -27.68 -17.26
CA GLU A 311 19.41 -27.40 -17.68
C GLU A 311 20.24 -28.67 -17.73
N ARG A 312 20.17 -29.51 -16.68
CA ARG A 312 20.88 -30.80 -16.67
C ARG A 312 20.43 -31.71 -17.81
N ARG A 313 19.12 -31.76 -18.09
CA ARG A 313 18.55 -32.54 -19.20
C ARG A 313 18.99 -31.99 -20.55
N LEU A 314 19.00 -30.66 -20.72
CA LEU A 314 19.46 -30.00 -21.93
C LEU A 314 20.93 -30.32 -22.20
N SER A 315 21.80 -30.15 -21.20
CA SER A 315 23.23 -30.47 -21.30
C SER A 315 23.48 -31.93 -21.66
N SER A 316 22.74 -32.87 -21.05
CA SER A 316 22.83 -34.29 -21.39
C SER A 316 22.42 -34.55 -22.84
N ALA A 317 21.28 -34.00 -23.28
CA ALA A 317 20.78 -34.21 -24.63
C ALA A 317 21.72 -33.60 -25.69
N MET A 318 22.30 -32.43 -25.42
CA MET A 318 23.33 -31.83 -26.28
C MET A 318 24.60 -32.69 -26.35
N GLY A 319 25.09 -33.17 -25.21
CA GLY A 319 26.27 -34.06 -25.18
C GLY A 319 26.03 -35.36 -25.94
N GLU A 320 24.85 -35.97 -25.78
CA GLU A 320 24.44 -37.15 -26.52
C GLU A 320 24.36 -36.88 -28.03
N LEU A 321 23.81 -35.73 -28.46
CA LEU A 321 23.77 -35.34 -29.88
C LEU A 321 25.17 -35.19 -30.46
N LEU A 322 26.07 -34.48 -29.76
CA LEU A 322 27.46 -34.28 -30.22
C LEU A 322 28.21 -35.60 -30.35
N ALA A 323 28.01 -36.55 -29.43
CA ALA A 323 28.60 -37.88 -29.51
C ALA A 323 28.08 -38.68 -30.71
N LEU A 324 26.79 -38.57 -31.03
CA LEU A 324 26.20 -39.20 -32.22
C LEU A 324 26.79 -38.61 -33.50
N GLN A 325 26.95 -37.29 -33.57
CA GLN A 325 27.56 -36.63 -34.73
C GLN A 325 29.03 -37.04 -34.93
N ALA A 326 29.80 -37.10 -33.84
CA ALA A 326 31.19 -37.52 -33.90
C ALA A 326 31.33 -38.98 -34.38
N LYS A 327 30.37 -39.84 -34.04
CA LYS A 327 30.36 -41.24 -34.47
C LYS A 327 29.98 -41.43 -35.94
N ASN A 328 29.16 -40.53 -36.49
CA ASN A 328 28.73 -40.57 -37.90
C ASN A 328 29.69 -39.81 -38.84
N GLY A 329 30.60 -39.00 -38.29
CA GLY A 329 31.65 -38.28 -39.04
C GLY A 329 32.94 -39.07 -39.27
N ASN A 330 33.04 -40.30 -38.76
CA ASN A 330 34.09 -41.29 -39.02
C ASN A 330 33.54 -42.42 -39.88
#